data_AF-A0A558DYK7-F1
#
_entry.id   AF-A0A558DYK7-F1
#
_cell.length_a   1.000
_cell.length_b   1.000
_cell.length_c   1.000
_cell.angle_alpha   90.00
_cell.angle_beta   90.00
_cell.angle_gamma   90.00
#
_symmetry.space_group_name_H-M   'P 1'
#
loop_
_entity.id
_entity.type
_entity.pdbx_description
1 polymer ?
#
loop_
_entity_poly.entity_id
_entity_poly.type
_entity_poly.pdbx_seq_one_letter_code
_entity_poly.pdbx_strand_id
1 'polypeptide(L)'
;MIVMNREPLVLIPWLVLCLCLSGYGTAFAAKMYKWVDENGEVHFSQTPPIPNETSVDQDQVQVQTTSGSVLIPMVVEGQPYCGELKLTKPRENRQMSVKTLSEKIKYWNQSLDRSKQALDRYLAPKRKRYSSYNKSSTNKSSTFNEELARYQKPVNEYQCAIEWANKKMDDVRQSEAEYMRDVSKAQKDVDVATAQMHRLCGEEPEEYNEYSKKRERYLAWKKCTRKYGAVVREMQNKLHTVERKQY
;
A
#
# COMPACT_ATOMS: atom_id res chain seq x y z
N MET A 1 35.95 -74.99 12.49
CA MET A 1 35.47 -73.76 13.16
C MET A 1 35.33 -72.69 12.09
N ILE A 2 34.12 -72.15 11.93
CA ILE A 2 33.74 -71.27 10.83
C ILE A 2 34.13 -69.84 11.20
N VAL A 3 34.92 -69.21 10.33
CA VAL A 3 35.30 -67.80 10.36
C VAL A 3 34.23 -67.02 9.59
N MET A 4 33.62 -66.01 10.22
CA MET A 4 32.77 -65.02 9.55
C MET A 4 33.48 -63.67 9.54
N ASN A 5 33.74 -63.14 8.35
CA ASN A 5 34.09 -61.74 8.13
C ASN A 5 33.44 -61.30 6.83
N ARG A 6 32.50 -60.34 6.89
CA ARG A 6 31.90 -59.64 5.74
C ARG A 6 31.47 -58.24 6.15
N GLU A 7 32.26 -57.25 5.77
CA GLU A 7 31.79 -55.94 5.31
C GLU A 7 31.71 -55.98 3.75
N PRO A 8 31.31 -54.93 2.99
CA PRO A 8 30.81 -53.58 3.34
C PRO A 8 29.53 -53.22 2.54
N LEU A 9 29.02 -51.97 2.63
CA LEU A 9 28.45 -51.27 1.46
C LEU A 9 28.26 -49.77 1.74
N VAL A 10 29.03 -49.00 0.97
CA VAL A 10 29.11 -47.53 0.92
C VAL A 10 28.06 -47.03 -0.07
N LEU A 11 27.01 -46.33 0.39
CA LEU A 11 25.96 -45.74 -0.47
C LEU A 11 25.57 -44.33 -0.01
N ILE A 12 26.52 -43.40 0.05
CA ILE A 12 26.26 -42.00 0.46
C ILE A 12 26.70 -40.90 -0.54
N PRO A 13 27.46 -41.12 -1.65
CA PRO A 13 27.95 -39.97 -2.42
C PRO A 13 26.97 -39.43 -3.49
N TRP A 14 25.86 -40.11 -3.80
CA TRP A 14 24.98 -39.70 -4.91
C TRP A 14 23.87 -38.70 -4.54
N LEU A 15 23.54 -38.57 -3.25
CA LEU A 15 22.42 -37.71 -2.81
C LEU A 15 22.82 -36.22 -2.72
N VAL A 16 24.12 -35.91 -2.68
CA VAL A 16 24.63 -34.52 -2.61
C VAL A 16 24.72 -33.88 -4.01
N LEU A 17 24.88 -34.67 -5.08
CA LEU A 17 25.09 -34.11 -6.43
C LEU A 17 23.79 -33.62 -7.09
N CYS A 18 22.62 -34.10 -6.68
CA CYS A 18 21.33 -33.67 -7.24
C CYS A 18 20.80 -32.35 -6.64
N LEU A 19 21.36 -31.84 -5.54
CA LEU A 19 20.84 -30.64 -4.86
C LEU A 19 21.43 -29.32 -5.41
N CYS A 20 22.44 -29.38 -6.29
CA CYS A 20 23.12 -28.19 -6.81
C CYS A 20 22.58 -27.66 -8.15
N LEU A 21 21.56 -28.28 -8.76
CA LEU A 21 21.05 -27.88 -10.09
C LEU A 21 19.74 -27.07 -10.10
N SER A 22 19.20 -26.62 -8.97
CA SER A 22 17.94 -25.84 -8.92
C SER A 22 18.11 -24.31 -9.05
N GLY A 23 19.30 -23.82 -9.41
CA GLY A 23 19.58 -22.39 -9.60
C GLY A 23 19.21 -21.87 -11.00
N TYR A 24 17.95 -21.92 -11.41
CA TYR A 24 17.50 -21.33 -12.67
C TYR A 24 16.74 -20.01 -12.47
N GLY A 25 17.38 -18.92 -12.92
CA GLY A 25 16.75 -17.83 -13.68
C GLY A 25 15.73 -16.94 -12.95
N THR A 26 16.20 -15.90 -12.28
CA THR A 26 15.36 -14.71 -12.06
C THR A 26 15.17 -14.01 -13.40
N ALA A 27 14.02 -14.23 -14.05
CA ALA A 27 13.60 -13.42 -15.19
C ALA A 27 13.47 -11.97 -14.72
N PHE A 28 14.42 -11.12 -15.11
CA PHE A 28 14.29 -9.68 -14.93
C PHE A 28 13.14 -9.21 -15.81
N ALA A 29 11.98 -8.95 -15.21
CA ALA A 29 10.90 -8.23 -15.85
C ALA A 29 11.42 -6.80 -16.14
N ALA A 30 11.97 -6.59 -17.34
CA ALA A 30 12.46 -5.29 -17.77
C ALA A 30 11.27 -4.32 -17.81
N LYS A 31 11.33 -3.27 -16.98
CA LYS A 31 10.34 -2.19 -16.99
C LYS A 31 10.59 -1.35 -18.24
N MET A 32 9.61 -1.28 -19.13
CA MET A 32 9.65 -0.44 -20.33
C MET A 32 8.77 0.78 -20.10
N TYR A 33 9.32 1.97 -20.28
CA TYR A 33 8.63 3.24 -20.13
C TYR A 33 8.17 3.73 -21.51
N LYS A 34 6.93 4.24 -21.58
CA LYS A 34 6.34 4.85 -22.77
C LYS A 34 6.00 6.31 -22.45
N TRP A 35 6.43 7.24 -23.29
CA TRP A 35 6.03 8.65 -23.21
C TRP A 35 5.75 9.22 -24.61
N VAL A 36 5.18 10.41 -24.65
CA VAL A 36 4.84 11.15 -25.87
C VAL A 36 5.58 12.47 -25.82
N ASP A 37 6.28 12.83 -26.89
CA ASP A 37 6.99 14.11 -26.98
C ASP A 37 6.08 15.27 -27.44
N GLU A 38 6.64 16.48 -27.54
CA GLU A 38 5.93 17.70 -27.98
C GLU A 38 5.35 17.59 -29.39
N ASN A 39 5.87 16.69 -30.23
CA ASN A 39 5.41 16.46 -31.60
C ASN A 39 4.33 15.37 -31.68
N GLY A 40 3.97 14.76 -30.55
CA GLY A 40 3.01 13.65 -30.50
C GLY A 40 3.63 12.29 -30.86
N GLU A 41 4.97 12.18 -30.96
CA GLU A 41 5.64 10.92 -31.25
C GLU A 41 5.79 10.08 -29.99
N VAL A 42 5.54 8.77 -30.14
CA VAL A 42 5.59 7.80 -29.04
C VAL A 42 6.98 7.21 -28.93
N HIS A 43 7.62 7.39 -27.77
CA HIS A 43 8.93 6.85 -27.48
C HIS A 43 8.86 5.70 -26.46
N PHE A 44 9.78 4.73 -26.58
CA PHE A 44 9.94 3.62 -25.64
C PHE A 44 11.39 3.53 -25.15
N SER A 45 11.60 3.46 -23.83
CA SER A 45 12.94 3.25 -23.25
C SER A 45 12.93 2.31 -22.06
N GLN A 46 14.09 1.70 -21.81
CA GLN A 46 14.37 0.87 -20.62
C GLN A 46 14.91 1.69 -19.45
N THR A 47 15.30 2.94 -19.68
CA THR A 47 15.73 3.90 -18.65
C THR A 47 14.68 5.00 -18.47
N PRO A 48 14.34 5.37 -17.23
CA PRO A 48 13.37 6.43 -16.96
C PRO A 48 13.89 7.77 -17.50
N PRO A 49 13.02 8.63 -18.06
CA PRO A 49 13.43 9.95 -18.53
C PRO A 49 13.93 10.80 -17.37
N ILE A 50 15.02 11.53 -17.60
CA ILE A 50 15.62 12.44 -16.63
C ILE A 50 14.68 13.64 -16.49
N PRO A 51 14.26 14.03 -15.27
CA PRO A 51 13.16 15.00 -15.05
C PRO A 51 13.45 16.46 -15.44
N ASN A 52 14.47 16.73 -16.26
CA ASN A 52 14.79 18.07 -16.73
C ASN A 52 14.92 18.04 -18.25
N GLU A 53 13.81 18.27 -18.93
CA GLU A 53 13.63 19.33 -19.94
C GLU A 53 12.22 19.16 -20.56
N THR A 54 11.38 20.18 -20.34
CA THR A 54 10.11 20.43 -21.04
C THR A 54 9.04 19.32 -21.05
N SER A 55 8.62 18.84 -19.87
CA SER A 55 7.26 18.29 -19.75
C SER A 55 6.28 19.44 -19.48
N VAL A 56 5.65 19.94 -20.55
CA VAL A 56 4.56 20.91 -20.46
C VAL A 56 3.42 20.31 -19.62
N ASP A 57 3.04 21.03 -18.57
CA ASP A 57 1.77 20.82 -17.86
C ASP A 57 0.65 21.05 -18.89
N GLN A 58 0.01 19.98 -19.35
CA GLN A 58 -1.18 20.07 -20.19
C GLN A 58 -2.38 19.59 -19.39
N ASP A 59 -3.14 20.58 -18.93
CA ASP A 59 -4.57 20.45 -18.74
C ASP A 59 -5.22 19.76 -19.96
N GLN A 60 -6.12 18.83 -19.65
CA GLN A 60 -7.11 18.18 -20.51
C GLN A 60 -6.69 17.05 -21.47
N VAL A 61 -7.13 15.86 -21.04
CA VAL A 61 -7.83 14.81 -21.82
C VAL A 61 -7.13 14.27 -23.08
N GLN A 62 -6.53 13.08 -22.94
CA GLN A 62 -6.70 12.05 -23.97
C GLN A 62 -7.03 10.68 -23.35
N VAL A 63 -8.31 10.32 -23.54
CA VAL A 63 -8.79 8.95 -23.52
C VAL A 63 -8.17 8.22 -24.71
N GLN A 64 -7.16 7.38 -24.47
CA GLN A 64 -6.74 6.36 -25.42
C GLN A 64 -6.72 5.00 -24.73
N THR A 65 -7.90 4.40 -24.55
CA THR A 65 -7.98 2.95 -24.28
C THR A 65 -7.87 2.19 -25.59
N THR A 66 -6.67 2.12 -26.15
CA THR A 66 -6.26 0.99 -26.98
C THR A 66 -6.16 -0.24 -26.07
N SER A 67 -6.81 -1.34 -26.47
CA SER A 67 -6.90 -2.60 -25.74
C SER A 67 -5.61 -2.97 -24.99
N GLY A 68 -5.67 -2.94 -23.66
CA GLY A 68 -4.58 -3.38 -22.78
C GLY A 68 -3.93 -2.29 -21.93
N SER A 69 -4.19 -1.00 -22.17
CA SER A 69 -3.65 0.08 -21.33
C SER A 69 -4.32 0.09 -19.94
N VAL A 70 -3.50 -0.05 -18.89
CA VAL A 70 -3.87 0.16 -17.50
C VAL A 70 -4.43 1.58 -17.35
N LEU A 71 -5.69 1.72 -16.95
CA LEU A 71 -6.27 3.03 -16.67
C LEU A 71 -5.63 3.62 -15.42
N ILE A 72 -5.14 4.86 -15.53
CA ILE A 72 -4.62 5.62 -14.40
C ILE A 72 -5.74 6.52 -13.87
N PRO A 73 -5.94 6.60 -12.54
CA PRO A 73 -6.93 7.51 -11.97
C PRO A 73 -6.61 8.97 -12.30
N MET A 74 -7.59 9.70 -12.80
CA MET A 74 -7.50 11.13 -13.09
C MET A 74 -8.30 11.94 -12.07
N VAL A 75 -7.87 13.16 -11.76
CA VAL A 75 -8.57 14.05 -10.83
C VAL A 75 -9.09 15.26 -11.59
N VAL A 76 -10.40 15.46 -11.58
CA VAL A 76 -11.08 16.59 -12.20
C VAL A 76 -11.80 17.34 -11.09
N GLU A 77 -11.49 18.62 -10.87
CA GLU A 77 -12.10 19.43 -9.79
C GLU A 77 -12.02 18.77 -8.39
N GLY A 78 -10.87 18.16 -8.09
CA GLY A 78 -10.63 17.44 -6.84
C GLY A 78 -11.43 16.14 -6.70
N GLN A 79 -12.11 15.69 -7.76
CA GLN A 79 -12.86 14.44 -7.82
C GLN A 79 -12.09 13.39 -8.62
N PRO A 80 -11.72 12.26 -8.00
CA PRO A 80 -11.03 11.20 -8.71
C PRO A 80 -11.98 10.38 -9.60
N TYR A 81 -11.48 9.95 -10.76
CA TYR A 81 -12.15 9.18 -11.80
C TYR A 81 -11.23 8.08 -12.35
N CYS A 82 -11.82 6.96 -12.77
CA CYS A 82 -11.18 5.94 -13.59
C CYS A 82 -11.95 5.83 -14.90
N GLY A 83 -11.46 6.44 -15.98
CA GLY A 83 -12.26 6.63 -17.19
C GLY A 83 -13.48 7.51 -16.88
N GLU A 84 -14.68 6.99 -17.10
CA GLU A 84 -15.93 7.68 -16.76
C GLU A 84 -16.44 7.34 -15.35
N LEU A 85 -15.84 6.35 -14.69
CA LEU A 85 -16.25 5.91 -13.37
C LEU A 85 -15.81 6.90 -12.29
N LYS A 86 -16.77 7.65 -11.74
CA LYS A 86 -16.55 8.54 -10.59
C LYS A 86 -16.21 7.73 -9.34
N LEU A 87 -15.06 8.03 -8.74
CA LEU A 87 -14.61 7.39 -7.51
C LEU A 87 -15.21 8.08 -6.28
N THR A 88 -15.25 7.40 -5.13
CA THR A 88 -15.79 8.04 -3.91
C THR A 88 -14.71 8.87 -3.26
N LYS A 89 -14.94 10.18 -3.01
CA LYS A 89 -13.99 10.99 -2.23
C LYS A 89 -13.90 10.42 -0.81
N PRO A 90 -12.71 10.02 -0.34
CA PRO A 90 -12.53 9.61 1.06
C PRO A 90 -12.93 10.77 1.98
N ARG A 91 -13.63 10.46 3.09
CA ARG A 91 -13.89 11.45 4.14
C ARG A 91 -12.58 11.81 4.85
N GLU A 92 -12.53 13.00 5.45
CA GLU A 92 -11.39 13.44 6.27
C GLU A 92 -11.15 12.49 7.46
N ASN A 93 -12.22 11.98 8.06
CA ASN A 93 -12.11 10.93 9.08
C ASN A 93 -11.59 9.62 8.47
N ARG A 94 -10.35 9.26 8.86
CA ARG A 94 -9.59 8.11 8.33
C ARG A 94 -10.29 6.77 8.51
N GLN A 95 -10.91 6.50 9.66
CA GLN A 95 -11.59 5.22 9.89
C GLN A 95 -12.85 5.09 9.02
N MET A 96 -13.63 6.16 8.94
CA MET A 96 -14.83 6.21 8.11
C MET A 96 -14.48 6.11 6.61
N SER A 97 -13.32 6.61 6.22
CA SER A 97 -12.83 6.51 4.84
C SER A 97 -12.46 5.08 4.46
N VAL A 98 -11.74 4.34 5.32
CA VAL A 98 -11.39 2.92 5.11
C VAL A 98 -12.65 2.06 4.99
N LYS A 99 -13.62 2.22 5.88
CA LYS A 99 -14.89 1.48 5.83
C LYS A 99 -15.63 1.74 4.52
N THR A 100 -15.77 3.02 4.14
CA THR A 100 -16.45 3.41 2.91
C THR A 100 -15.76 2.84 1.67
N LEU A 101 -14.42 2.91 1.63
CA LEU A 101 -13.63 2.33 0.53
C LEU A 101 -13.77 0.81 0.47
N SER A 102 -13.76 0.12 1.61
CA SER A 102 -13.95 -1.34 1.66
C SER A 102 -15.32 -1.77 1.11
N GLU A 103 -16.38 -1.04 1.45
CA GLU A 103 -17.73 -1.29 0.90
C GLU A 103 -17.77 -1.06 -0.61
N LYS A 104 -17.11 0.01 -1.10
CA LYS A 104 -17.00 0.31 -2.54
C LYS A 104 -16.19 -0.74 -3.28
N ILE A 105 -15.08 -1.22 -2.73
CA ILE A 105 -14.28 -2.31 -3.30
C ILE A 105 -15.12 -3.58 -3.45
N LYS A 106 -15.92 -3.94 -2.44
CA LYS A 106 -16.82 -5.11 -2.53
C LYS A 106 -17.80 -4.97 -3.70
N TYR A 107 -18.43 -3.80 -3.81
CA TYR A 107 -19.34 -3.50 -4.92
C TYR A 107 -18.63 -3.54 -6.29
N TRP A 108 -17.47 -2.89 -6.43
CA TRP A 108 -16.72 -2.86 -7.68
C TRP A 108 -16.19 -4.23 -8.07
N ASN A 109 -15.77 -5.09 -7.13
CA ASN A 109 -15.40 -6.47 -7.42
C ASN A 109 -16.57 -7.25 -8.03
N GLN A 110 -17.77 -7.13 -7.46
CA GLN A 110 -18.96 -7.78 -8.00
C GLN A 110 -19.27 -7.27 -9.42
N SER A 111 -19.15 -5.97 -9.67
CA SER A 111 -19.36 -5.38 -10.99
C SER A 111 -18.26 -5.75 -11.99
N LEU A 112 -17.02 -5.88 -11.54
CA LEU A 112 -15.89 -6.35 -12.33
C LEU A 112 -16.12 -7.79 -12.79
N ASP A 113 -16.55 -8.67 -11.90
CA ASP A 113 -16.84 -10.07 -12.25
C ASP A 113 -17.96 -10.18 -13.28
N ARG A 114 -19.06 -9.41 -13.11
CA ARG A 114 -20.13 -9.34 -14.10
C ARG A 114 -19.64 -8.83 -15.45
N SER A 115 -18.76 -7.82 -15.45
CA SER A 115 -18.18 -7.24 -16.67
C SER A 115 -17.26 -8.22 -17.38
N LYS A 116 -16.42 -8.95 -16.63
CA LYS A 116 -15.58 -10.04 -17.16
C LYS A 116 -16.41 -11.16 -17.77
N GLN A 117 -17.49 -11.59 -17.10
CA GLN A 117 -18.41 -12.59 -17.65
C GLN A 117 -19.08 -12.11 -18.95
N ALA A 118 -19.49 -10.84 -19.03
CA ALA A 118 -20.06 -10.28 -20.24
C ALA A 118 -19.04 -10.26 -21.40
N LEU A 119 -17.80 -9.85 -21.13
CA LEU A 119 -16.70 -9.88 -22.09
C LEU A 119 -16.41 -11.33 -22.56
N ASP A 120 -16.37 -12.29 -21.66
CA ASP A 120 -16.11 -13.68 -22.03
C ASP A 120 -17.24 -14.28 -22.87
N ARG A 121 -18.51 -14.01 -22.53
CA ARG A 121 -19.66 -14.41 -23.37
C ARG A 121 -19.60 -13.82 -24.77
N TYR A 122 -19.14 -12.57 -24.90
CA TYR A 122 -18.94 -11.92 -26.19
C TYR A 122 -17.80 -12.57 -27.01
N LEU A 123 -16.71 -12.95 -26.35
CA LEU A 123 -15.54 -13.56 -26.99
C LEU A 123 -15.72 -15.07 -27.29
N ALA A 124 -16.50 -15.80 -26.49
CA ALA A 124 -16.68 -17.25 -26.58
C ALA A 124 -17.05 -17.77 -27.99
N PRO A 125 -18.08 -17.24 -28.69
CA PRO A 125 -18.39 -17.70 -30.05
C PRO A 125 -17.30 -17.33 -31.06
N LYS A 126 -16.53 -16.26 -30.81
CA LYS A 126 -15.48 -15.77 -31.70
C LYS A 126 -14.22 -16.64 -31.59
N ARG A 127 -13.88 -17.11 -30.39
CA ARG A 127 -12.82 -18.11 -30.15
C ARG A 127 -13.11 -19.43 -30.89
N LYS A 128 -14.35 -19.92 -30.84
CA LYS A 128 -14.75 -21.17 -31.52
C LYS A 128 -14.64 -21.09 -33.04
N ARG A 129 -14.97 -19.94 -33.65
CA ARG A 129 -14.83 -19.74 -35.10
C ARG A 129 -13.37 -19.64 -35.55
N TYR A 130 -12.51 -19.01 -34.76
CA TYR A 130 -11.09 -18.87 -35.08
C TYR A 130 -10.33 -20.21 -35.07
N SER A 131 -10.74 -21.17 -34.23
CA SER A 131 -10.18 -22.53 -34.21
C SER A 131 -10.53 -23.36 -35.45
N SER A 132 -11.56 -22.97 -36.23
CA SER A 132 -12.12 -23.77 -37.32
C SER A 132 -11.85 -23.20 -38.71
N TYR A 133 -11.38 -21.95 -38.84
CA TYR A 133 -11.37 -21.26 -40.13
C TYR A 133 -10.11 -20.41 -40.30
N ASN A 134 -9.04 -21.05 -40.76
CA ASN A 134 -7.84 -20.39 -41.21
C ASN A 134 -8.00 -20.05 -42.71
N LYS A 135 -8.66 -18.93 -43.06
CA LYS A 135 -8.49 -18.18 -44.33
C LYS A 135 -9.54 -17.07 -44.48
N SER A 136 -9.06 -15.88 -44.85
CA SER A 136 -9.81 -14.82 -45.54
C SER A 136 -10.87 -14.05 -44.73
N SER A 137 -10.48 -12.90 -44.17
CA SER A 137 -11.27 -11.65 -44.26
C SER A 137 -10.47 -10.48 -43.68
N THR A 138 -9.86 -9.69 -44.55
CA THR A 138 -9.03 -8.51 -44.21
C THR A 138 -9.83 -7.22 -43.97
N ASN A 139 -11.16 -7.22 -44.06
CA ASN A 139 -11.96 -5.98 -44.08
C ASN A 139 -13.03 -5.83 -42.96
N LYS A 140 -12.99 -6.61 -41.86
CA LYS A 140 -13.97 -6.55 -40.74
C LYS A 140 -13.44 -6.01 -39.40
N SER A 141 -12.26 -5.37 -39.41
CA SER A 141 -11.50 -5.04 -38.19
C SER A 141 -12.14 -3.95 -37.31
N SER A 142 -12.68 -2.88 -37.90
CA SER A 142 -13.07 -1.68 -37.12
C SER A 142 -14.26 -1.91 -36.18
N THR A 143 -15.36 -2.51 -36.67
CA THR A 143 -16.57 -2.75 -35.86
C THR A 143 -16.35 -3.75 -34.74
N PHE A 144 -15.50 -4.75 -34.95
CA PHE A 144 -15.12 -5.70 -33.89
C PHE A 144 -14.34 -5.03 -32.77
N ASN A 145 -13.37 -4.18 -33.11
CA ASN A 145 -12.55 -3.48 -32.13
C ASN A 145 -13.38 -2.50 -31.30
N GLU A 146 -14.32 -1.78 -31.93
CA GLU A 146 -15.21 -0.85 -31.24
C GLU A 146 -16.15 -1.56 -30.25
N GLU A 147 -16.76 -2.67 -30.67
CA GLU A 147 -17.56 -3.50 -29.77
C GLU A 147 -16.72 -4.11 -28.63
N LEU A 148 -15.51 -4.61 -28.94
CA LEU A 148 -14.61 -5.15 -27.92
C LEU A 148 -14.24 -4.09 -26.88
N ALA A 149 -13.94 -2.87 -27.32
CA ALA A 149 -13.65 -1.74 -26.44
C ALA A 149 -14.83 -1.45 -25.50
N ARG A 150 -16.08 -1.57 -25.99
CA ARG A 150 -17.29 -1.40 -25.16
C ARG A 150 -17.36 -2.41 -24.00
N TYR A 151 -16.96 -3.66 -24.21
CA TYR A 151 -16.94 -4.68 -23.15
C TYR A 151 -15.70 -4.59 -22.25
N GLN A 152 -14.55 -4.16 -22.79
CA GLN A 152 -13.32 -3.99 -22.02
C GLN A 152 -13.36 -2.76 -21.12
N LYS A 153 -14.03 -1.68 -21.55
CA LYS A 153 -14.13 -0.43 -20.80
C LYS A 153 -14.54 -0.63 -19.32
N PRO A 154 -15.70 -1.23 -18.98
CA PRO A 154 -16.08 -1.40 -17.59
C PRO A 154 -15.12 -2.31 -16.80
N VAL A 155 -14.49 -3.29 -17.45
CA VAL A 155 -13.47 -4.13 -16.81
C VAL A 155 -12.29 -3.27 -16.35
N ASN A 156 -11.76 -2.44 -17.25
CA ASN A 156 -10.63 -1.57 -16.96
C ASN A 156 -10.98 -0.50 -15.91
N GLU A 157 -12.18 0.10 -16.00
CA GLU A 157 -12.63 1.14 -15.07
C GLU A 157 -12.76 0.60 -13.64
N TYR A 158 -13.36 -0.59 -13.46
CA TYR A 158 -13.46 -1.19 -12.13
C TYR A 158 -12.11 -1.67 -11.60
N GLN A 159 -11.22 -2.20 -12.45
CA GLN A 159 -9.85 -2.54 -12.03
C GLN A 159 -9.10 -1.32 -11.51
N CYS A 160 -9.10 -0.23 -12.27
CA CYS A 160 -8.50 1.04 -11.85
C CYS A 160 -9.11 1.54 -10.53
N ALA A 161 -10.44 1.47 -10.38
CA ALA A 161 -11.12 1.92 -9.15
C ALA A 161 -10.70 1.12 -7.92
N ILE A 162 -10.59 -0.20 -8.06
CA ILE A 162 -10.15 -1.11 -7.00
C ILE A 162 -8.69 -0.84 -6.63
N GLU A 163 -7.80 -0.74 -7.62
CA GLU A 163 -6.38 -0.44 -7.40
C GLU A 163 -6.19 0.92 -6.71
N TRP A 164 -6.91 1.94 -7.17
CA TRP A 164 -6.92 3.26 -6.53
C TRP A 164 -7.37 3.19 -5.07
N ALA A 165 -8.47 2.49 -4.78
CA ALA A 165 -8.99 2.40 -3.42
C ALA A 165 -8.07 1.59 -2.50
N ASN A 166 -7.47 0.51 -2.99
CA ASN A 166 -6.47 -0.25 -2.25
C ASN A 166 -5.26 0.63 -1.90
N LYS A 167 -4.73 1.39 -2.86
CA LYS A 167 -3.65 2.34 -2.62
C LYS A 167 -4.03 3.37 -1.55
N LYS A 168 -5.26 3.90 -1.60
CA LYS A 168 -5.74 4.85 -0.58
C LYS A 168 -5.88 4.21 0.80
N MET A 169 -6.31 2.95 0.88
CA MET A 169 -6.33 2.22 2.15
C MET A 169 -4.91 1.98 2.69
N ASP A 170 -3.94 1.70 1.81
CA ASP A 170 -2.54 1.54 2.20
C ASP A 170 -1.91 2.86 2.66
N ASP A 171 -2.21 3.99 1.99
CA ASP A 171 -1.82 5.34 2.45
C ASP A 171 -2.32 5.57 3.90
N VAL A 172 -3.57 5.21 4.19
CA VAL A 172 -4.15 5.34 5.53
C VAL A 172 -3.43 4.42 6.53
N ARG A 173 -3.22 3.15 6.20
CA ARG A 173 -2.49 2.19 7.06
C ARG A 173 -1.08 2.66 7.39
N GLN A 174 -0.35 3.17 6.41
CA GLN A 174 0.99 3.71 6.61
C GLN A 174 0.96 4.93 7.54
N SER A 175 0.00 5.84 7.35
CA SER A 175 -0.16 7.00 8.21
C SER A 175 -0.55 6.63 9.65
N GLU A 176 -1.36 5.59 9.85
CA GLU A 176 -1.67 5.05 11.18
C GLU A 176 -0.45 4.40 11.84
N ALA A 177 0.33 3.63 11.08
CA ALA A 177 1.55 3.01 11.60
C ALA A 177 2.60 4.05 11.99
N GLU A 178 2.73 5.14 11.24
CA GLU A 178 3.58 6.28 11.63
C GLU A 178 3.07 6.97 12.89
N TYR A 179 1.78 7.29 12.95
CA TYR A 179 1.15 7.85 14.15
C TYR A 179 1.38 7.00 15.40
N MET A 180 1.17 5.69 15.31
CA MET A 180 1.38 4.77 16.44
C MET A 180 2.84 4.72 16.89
N ARG A 181 3.80 4.83 15.96
CA ARG A 181 5.24 4.94 16.30
C ARG A 181 5.52 6.23 17.06
N ASP A 182 4.96 7.35 16.62
CA ASP A 182 5.14 8.65 17.27
C ASP A 182 4.54 8.67 18.68
N VAL A 183 3.32 8.13 18.85
CA VAL A 183 2.67 7.99 20.17
C VAL A 183 3.52 7.10 21.09
N SER A 184 3.96 5.95 20.61
CA SER A 184 4.79 5.03 21.40
C SER A 184 6.10 5.67 21.83
N LYS A 185 6.75 6.43 20.94
CA LYS A 185 7.97 7.17 21.26
C LYS A 185 7.72 8.26 22.31
N ALA A 186 6.68 9.08 22.13
CA ALA A 186 6.33 10.13 23.08
C ALA A 186 5.95 9.58 24.45
N GLN A 187 5.24 8.45 24.50
CA GLN A 187 4.94 7.75 25.74
C GLN A 187 6.21 7.27 26.45
N LYS A 188 7.15 6.67 25.71
CA LYS A 188 8.45 6.26 26.26
C LYS A 188 9.23 7.45 26.83
N ASP A 189 9.18 8.61 26.19
CA ASP A 189 9.84 9.83 26.69
C ASP A 189 9.20 10.31 28.01
N VAL A 190 7.87 10.20 28.15
CA VAL A 190 7.16 10.46 29.42
C VAL A 190 7.61 9.48 30.51
N ASP A 191 7.68 8.19 30.18
CA ASP A 191 8.06 7.15 31.14
C ASP A 191 9.50 7.35 31.62
N VAL A 192 10.43 7.66 30.71
CA VAL A 192 11.84 7.95 31.03
C VAL A 192 11.95 9.19 31.92
N ALA A 193 11.25 10.28 31.58
CA ALA A 193 11.27 11.50 32.38
C ALA A 193 10.69 11.26 33.78
N THR A 194 9.62 10.47 33.87
CA THR A 194 8.95 10.12 35.13
C THR A 194 9.85 9.22 35.99
N ALA A 195 10.46 8.19 35.41
CA ALA A 195 11.41 7.32 36.09
C ALA A 195 12.65 8.10 36.57
N GLN A 196 13.15 9.04 35.78
CA GLN A 196 14.26 9.91 36.19
C GLN A 196 13.87 10.81 37.37
N MET A 197 12.66 11.38 37.35
CA MET A 197 12.13 12.15 38.48
C MET A 197 12.06 11.28 39.75
N HIS A 198 11.50 10.07 39.66
CA HIS A 198 11.41 9.16 40.80
C HIS A 198 12.78 8.72 41.31
N ARG A 199 13.75 8.46 40.42
CA ARG A 199 15.12 8.11 40.81
C ARG A 199 15.80 9.22 41.62
N LEU A 200 15.53 10.49 41.29
CA LEU A 200 16.21 11.64 41.89
C LEU A 200 15.48 12.19 43.12
N CYS A 201 14.14 12.13 43.13
CA CYS A 201 13.31 12.71 44.19
C CYS A 201 12.65 11.68 45.10
N GLY A 202 12.63 10.39 44.71
CA GLY A 202 11.84 9.35 45.34
C GLY A 202 10.39 9.32 44.86
N GLU A 203 9.64 8.34 45.37
CA GLU A 203 8.18 8.26 45.20
C GLU A 203 7.47 9.36 45.98
N GLU A 204 6.25 9.68 45.56
CA GLU A 204 5.40 10.65 46.26
C GLU A 204 5.08 10.12 47.66
N PRO A 205 5.44 10.85 48.74
CA PRO A 205 5.06 10.45 50.09
C PRO A 205 3.53 10.49 50.25
N GLU A 206 2.96 9.57 51.04
CA GLU A 206 1.53 9.56 51.37
C GLU A 206 0.99 10.96 51.72
N GLU A 207 -0.17 11.28 51.15
CA GLU A 207 -0.80 12.59 51.31
C GLU A 207 -1.18 12.84 52.79
N TYR A 208 -1.05 14.11 53.16
CA TYR A 208 -0.99 14.63 54.53
C TYR A 208 -2.17 14.27 55.45
N ASN A 209 -1.86 14.00 56.73
CA ASN A 209 -2.73 14.29 57.86
C ASN A 209 -2.00 15.15 58.91
N GLU A 210 -2.53 16.34 59.25
CA GLU A 210 -2.46 16.93 60.60
C GLU A 210 -1.09 17.23 61.26
N TYR A 211 -0.41 16.14 61.65
CA TYR A 211 0.48 16.09 62.80
C TYR A 211 1.80 15.38 62.45
N SER A 212 2.92 16.05 62.70
CA SER A 212 4.33 15.55 62.72
C SER A 212 5.09 15.40 61.38
N LYS A 213 6.38 14.99 61.48
CA LYS A 213 7.51 14.97 60.51
C LYS A 213 7.24 14.65 59.03
N LYS A 214 6.05 14.16 58.67
CA LYS A 214 5.62 13.89 57.28
C LYS A 214 5.60 15.17 56.42
N ARG A 215 5.30 16.34 57.01
CA ARG A 215 5.28 17.62 56.29
C ARG A 215 6.64 18.00 55.68
N GLU A 216 7.73 17.82 56.42
CA GLU A 216 9.07 18.18 55.94
C GLU A 216 9.50 17.31 54.75
N ARG A 217 9.23 15.99 54.83
CA ARG A 217 9.52 15.05 53.74
C ARG A 217 8.72 15.38 52.48
N TYR A 218 7.43 15.67 52.62
CA TYR A 218 6.59 16.09 51.50
C TYR A 218 7.06 17.41 50.87
N LEU A 219 7.41 18.41 51.68
CA LEU A 219 7.92 19.69 51.17
C LEU A 219 9.28 19.53 50.47
N ALA A 220 10.17 18.66 51.00
CA ALA A 220 11.44 18.34 50.36
C ALA A 220 11.23 17.63 49.01
N TRP A 221 10.33 16.64 48.97
CA TRP A 221 9.92 15.97 47.73
C TRP A 221 9.34 16.97 46.73
N LYS A 222 8.37 17.80 47.13
CA LYS A 222 7.73 18.83 46.29
C LYS A 222 8.75 19.84 45.74
N LYS A 223 9.74 20.23 46.55
CA LYS A 223 10.84 21.11 46.13
C LYS A 223 11.72 20.42 45.09
N CYS A 224 12.04 19.14 45.27
CA CYS A 224 12.79 18.34 44.30
C CYS A 224 12.02 18.17 42.98
N THR A 225 10.76 17.73 43.05
CA THR A 225 9.93 17.46 41.88
C THR A 225 9.54 18.72 41.12
N ARG A 226 9.62 19.92 41.70
CA ARG A 226 9.40 21.17 40.94
C ARG A 226 10.28 21.27 39.69
N LYS A 227 11.55 20.87 39.78
CA LYS A 227 12.50 20.91 38.66
C LYS A 227 12.20 19.82 37.62
N TYR A 228 12.07 18.57 38.06
CA TYR A 228 11.91 17.42 37.16
C TYR A 228 10.47 17.25 36.65
N GLY A 229 9.48 17.64 37.44
CA GLY A 229 8.07 17.67 37.05
C GLY A 229 7.78 18.68 35.94
N ALA A 230 8.61 19.71 35.76
CA ALA A 230 8.53 20.57 34.57
C ALA A 230 8.86 19.78 33.29
N VAL A 231 9.89 18.93 33.34
CA VAL A 231 10.29 18.06 32.22
C VAL A 231 9.21 17.01 31.94
N VAL A 232 8.66 16.37 32.99
CA VAL A 232 7.55 15.42 32.83
C VAL A 232 6.36 16.08 32.15
N ARG A 233 5.94 17.28 32.62
CA ARG A 233 4.86 18.05 31.98
C ARG A 233 5.17 18.41 30.52
N GLU A 234 6.42 18.76 30.21
CA GLU A 234 6.82 19.03 28.83
C GLU A 234 6.63 17.79 27.94
N MET A 235 7.08 16.61 28.39
CA MET A 235 6.91 15.37 27.63
C MET A 235 5.44 14.96 27.51
N GLN A 236 4.64 15.15 28.57
CA GLN A 236 3.19 14.93 28.53
C GLN A 236 2.51 15.86 27.51
N ASN A 237 2.92 17.14 27.45
CA ASN A 237 2.41 18.08 26.45
C ASN A 237 2.79 17.66 25.02
N LYS A 238 3.98 17.09 24.82
CA LYS A 238 4.39 16.52 23.52
C LYS A 238 3.53 15.33 23.15
N LEU A 239 3.32 14.38 24.07
CA LEU A 239 2.41 13.25 23.86
C LEU A 239 1.01 13.72 23.47
N HIS A 240 0.42 14.64 24.25
CA HIS A 240 -0.90 15.19 23.96
C HIS A 240 -0.97 15.92 22.60
N THR A 241 0.13 16.54 22.18
CA THR A 241 0.21 17.19 20.86
C THR A 241 0.26 16.16 19.73
N VAL A 242 0.91 15.02 19.92
CA VAL A 242 0.89 13.91 18.97
C VAL A 242 -0.52 13.32 18.89
N GLU A 243 -1.15 13.02 20.03
CA GLU A 243 -2.50 12.44 20.10
C GLU A 243 -3.56 13.31 19.41
N ARG A 244 -3.45 14.64 19.53
CA ARG A 244 -4.37 15.57 18.86
C ARG A 244 -4.27 15.54 17.33
N LYS A 245 -3.17 15.11 16.72
CA LYS A 245 -3.05 14.99 15.25
C LYS A 245 -3.97 13.92 14.65
N GLN A 246 -4.60 13.08 15.48
CA GLN A 246 -5.53 12.05 15.04
C GLN A 246 -6.92 12.59 14.67
N TYR A 247 -7.30 13.76 15.21
CA TYR A 247 -8.60 14.41 15.04
C TYR A 247 -8.54 15.57 14.05
#